data_AF-A0A1V8SYA4-F1
#
_entry.id   AF-A0A1V8SYA4-F1
#
_cell.length_a   1.000
_cell.length_b   1.000
_cell.length_c   1.000
_cell.angle_alpha   90.00
_cell.angle_beta   90.00
_cell.angle_gamma   90.00
#
_symmetry.space_group_name_H-M   'P 1'
#
loop_
_entity.id
_entity.type
_entity.pdbx_description
1 polymer ?
#
loop_
_entity_poly.entity_id
_entity_poly.type
_entity_poly.pdbx_seq_one_letter_code
_entity_poly.pdbx_strand_id
1 'polypeptide(L)'
;MPTVTNILALAVLALTSTVISAPTDGPTEYLAEALEKRAGAWIAGQSQCPQDNLTVYTGPAGGRYLIKCSVDTEVGGYLAESPANTNTPTNFRDCMALCGHYSGKCTRVSHIGAPMADGTCYVKGSTGNVKDADQCHKVGTKIS
;
A
#
# COMPACT_ATOMS: atom_id res chain seq x y z
N MET A 1 5.26 71.77 -43.98
CA MET A 1 4.62 71.20 -42.77
C MET A 1 3.49 70.27 -43.21
N PRO A 2 3.70 68.94 -43.25
CA PRO A 2 2.71 68.01 -43.80
C PRO A 2 2.07 67.05 -42.78
N THR A 3 0.86 66.61 -43.16
CA THR A 3 0.23 65.29 -42.91
C THR A 3 -0.09 64.84 -41.47
N VAL A 4 -1.40 64.84 -41.19
CA VAL A 4 -2.08 63.91 -40.27
C VAL A 4 -1.96 62.48 -40.81
N THR A 5 -1.69 61.50 -39.95
CA THR A 5 -1.83 60.07 -40.28
C THR A 5 -2.47 59.32 -39.11
N ASN A 6 -3.72 58.88 -39.29
CA ASN A 6 -4.34 57.87 -38.42
C ASN A 6 -3.74 56.49 -38.72
N ILE A 7 -3.34 55.74 -37.71
CA ILE A 7 -3.10 54.30 -37.82
C ILE A 7 -3.82 53.60 -36.67
N LEU A 8 -4.95 52.95 -36.99
CA LEU A 8 -5.51 51.90 -36.15
C LEU A 8 -4.54 50.72 -36.16
N ALA A 9 -4.12 50.26 -34.98
CA ALA A 9 -3.46 48.96 -34.82
C ALA A 9 -4.38 48.06 -33.99
N LEU A 10 -4.76 46.91 -34.54
CA LEU A 10 -5.75 46.01 -33.96
C LEU A 10 -5.23 45.35 -32.68
N ALA A 11 -6.10 45.22 -31.68
CA ALA A 11 -5.89 44.31 -30.57
C ALA A 11 -6.00 42.86 -31.08
N VAL A 12 -4.89 42.13 -31.11
CA VAL A 12 -4.90 40.67 -31.36
C VAL A 12 -5.20 39.99 -30.03
N LEU A 13 -6.48 39.68 -29.78
CA LEU A 13 -6.81 38.65 -28.78
C LEU A 13 -6.31 37.31 -29.33
N ALA A 14 -5.21 36.82 -28.76
CA ALA A 14 -4.83 35.42 -28.92
C ALA A 14 -5.87 34.57 -28.19
N LEU A 15 -6.86 34.05 -28.92
CA LEU A 15 -7.69 32.96 -28.42
C LEU A 15 -6.79 31.72 -28.29
N THR A 16 -6.25 31.50 -27.09
CA THR A 16 -5.71 30.21 -26.71
C THR A 16 -6.87 29.24 -26.59
N SER A 17 -7.20 28.58 -27.71
CA SER A 17 -8.10 27.44 -27.74
C SER A 17 -7.53 26.33 -26.87
N THR A 18 -7.91 26.32 -25.60
CA THR A 18 -7.80 25.13 -24.75
C THR A 18 -8.70 24.07 -25.35
N VAL A 19 -8.11 23.21 -26.20
CA VAL A 19 -8.65 21.89 -26.47
C VAL A 19 -8.70 21.17 -25.13
N ILE A 20 -9.88 21.17 -24.51
CA ILE A 20 -10.21 20.22 -23.46
C ILE A 20 -10.30 18.87 -24.18
N SER A 21 -9.15 18.20 -24.27
CA SER A 21 -9.12 16.78 -24.59
C SER A 21 -10.03 16.09 -23.59
N ALA A 22 -11.06 15.40 -24.07
CA ALA A 22 -11.77 14.45 -23.23
C ALA A 22 -10.74 13.43 -22.70
N PRO A 23 -10.82 12.98 -21.43
CA PRO A 23 -9.94 11.95 -20.93
C PRO A 23 -10.08 10.71 -21.82
N THR A 24 -9.00 10.40 -22.54
CA THR A 24 -8.88 9.18 -23.36
C THR A 24 -8.47 7.98 -22.53
N ASP A 25 -8.41 8.16 -21.21
CA ASP A 25 -7.97 7.25 -20.16
C ASP A 25 -8.60 5.87 -20.37
N GLY A 26 -7.80 4.98 -20.99
CA GLY A 26 -8.22 3.61 -21.20
C GLY A 26 -8.34 2.88 -19.86
N PRO A 27 -9.08 1.75 -19.80
CA PRO A 27 -9.16 0.92 -18.59
C PRO A 27 -7.78 0.55 -18.00
N THR A 28 -6.75 0.51 -18.85
CA THR A 28 -5.35 0.23 -18.51
C THR A 28 -4.67 1.36 -17.71
N GLU A 29 -4.99 2.62 -18.00
CA GLU A 29 -4.34 3.80 -17.39
C GLU A 29 -4.86 4.01 -15.95
N TYR A 30 -6.18 3.92 -15.78
CA TYR A 30 -6.82 3.90 -14.46
C TYR A 30 -6.32 2.73 -13.57
N LEU A 31 -6.07 1.56 -14.17
CA LEU A 31 -5.50 0.42 -13.44
C LEU A 31 -4.05 0.68 -13.02
N ALA A 32 -3.25 1.33 -13.86
CA ALA A 32 -1.87 1.68 -13.53
C ALA A 32 -1.83 2.66 -12.34
N GLU A 33 -2.61 3.75 -12.38
CA GLU A 33 -2.71 4.72 -11.27
C GLU A 33 -3.15 4.03 -9.97
N ALA A 34 -4.15 3.15 -10.03
CA ALA A 34 -4.63 2.41 -8.86
C ALA A 34 -3.57 1.48 -8.25
N LEU A 35 -2.75 0.84 -9.08
CA LEU A 35 -1.63 -0.01 -8.63
C LEU A 35 -0.48 0.81 -8.05
N GLU A 36 -0.13 1.94 -8.65
CA GLU A 36 0.90 2.86 -8.16
C GLU A 36 0.51 3.47 -6.80
N LYS A 37 -0.72 3.97 -6.69
CA LYS A 37 -1.29 4.50 -5.43
C LYS A 37 -1.26 3.45 -4.32
N ARG A 38 -1.58 2.20 -4.65
CA ARG A 38 -1.54 1.07 -3.72
C ARG A 38 -0.11 0.69 -3.32
N ALA A 39 0.84 0.73 -4.25
CA ALA A 39 2.26 0.56 -3.93
C ALA A 39 2.78 1.69 -3.01
N GLY A 40 2.37 2.94 -3.25
CA GLY A 40 2.66 4.08 -2.39
C GLY A 40 2.14 3.91 -0.95
N ALA A 41 0.89 3.42 -0.80
CA ALA A 41 0.33 3.09 0.51
C ALA A 41 1.15 2.01 1.24
N TRP A 42 1.56 0.96 0.52
CA TRP A 42 2.47 -0.06 1.07
C TRP A 42 3.84 0.52 1.48
N ILE A 43 4.43 1.41 0.69
CA ILE A 43 5.68 2.11 1.03
C ILE A 43 5.52 2.93 2.33
N ALA A 44 4.37 3.55 2.53
CA ALA A 44 4.00 4.27 3.76
C ALA A 44 3.61 3.35 4.95
N GLY A 45 3.73 2.02 4.82
CA GLY A 45 3.35 1.04 5.85
C GLY A 45 1.84 0.80 5.98
N GLN A 46 1.04 1.41 5.13
CA GLN A 46 -0.43 1.44 5.19
C GLN A 46 -1.02 0.30 4.35
N SER A 47 -1.19 -0.88 4.97
CA SER A 47 -1.95 -1.96 4.35
C SER A 47 -3.38 -1.51 4.03
N GLN A 48 -3.81 -1.72 2.79
CA GLN A 48 -5.16 -1.44 2.32
C GLN A 48 -6.05 -2.68 2.50
N CYS A 49 -6.00 -3.36 3.64
CA CYS A 49 -7.02 -4.38 3.96
C CYS A 49 -8.40 -3.69 4.14
N PRO A 50 -9.50 -4.21 3.56
CA PRO A 50 -9.65 -5.52 2.89
C PRO A 50 -9.25 -5.59 1.40
N GLN A 51 -8.98 -4.48 0.72
CA GLN A 51 -8.58 -4.44 -0.70
C GLN A 51 -7.27 -5.20 -1.02
N ASP A 52 -6.41 -5.41 -0.02
CA ASP A 52 -5.20 -6.24 -0.12
C ASP A 52 -5.45 -7.76 -0.06
N ASN A 53 -6.68 -8.21 0.21
CA ASN A 53 -6.97 -9.62 0.43
C ASN A 53 -6.63 -10.50 -0.79
N LEU A 54 -6.03 -11.66 -0.54
CA LEU A 54 -5.56 -12.64 -1.54
C LEU A 54 -4.48 -12.14 -2.51
N THR A 55 -3.88 -10.98 -2.25
CA THR A 55 -2.78 -10.46 -3.10
C THR A 55 -1.40 -10.84 -2.57
N VAL A 56 -0.39 -10.74 -3.42
CA VAL A 56 1.01 -11.00 -3.05
C VAL A 56 1.74 -9.68 -2.87
N TYR A 57 2.35 -9.50 -1.69
CA TYR A 57 3.23 -8.38 -1.38
C TYR A 57 4.67 -8.89 -1.21
N THR A 58 5.64 -8.18 -1.79
CA THR A 58 7.07 -8.41 -1.54
C THR A 58 7.50 -7.48 -0.41
N GLY A 59 7.82 -8.06 0.75
CA GLY A 59 8.23 -7.32 1.93
C GLY A 59 9.61 -6.66 1.79
N PRO A 60 9.96 -5.70 2.67
CA PRO A 60 11.24 -4.97 2.59
C PRO A 60 12.48 -5.87 2.65
N ALA A 61 12.37 -7.05 3.27
CA ALA A 61 13.42 -8.06 3.33
C ALA A 61 13.39 -9.07 2.15
N GLY A 62 12.70 -8.75 1.04
CA GLY A 62 12.61 -9.57 -0.17
C GLY A 62 11.68 -10.79 -0.11
N GLY A 63 11.20 -11.18 1.09
CA GLY A 63 10.22 -12.27 1.24
C GLY A 63 8.89 -11.95 0.57
N ARG A 64 8.31 -12.92 -0.14
CA ARG A 64 6.99 -12.77 -0.78
C ARG A 64 5.91 -13.34 0.13
N TYR A 65 4.85 -12.57 0.37
CA TYR A 65 3.76 -12.92 1.28
C TYR A 65 2.41 -12.89 0.57
N LEU A 66 1.64 -13.97 0.67
CA LEU A 66 0.21 -13.97 0.40
C LEU A 66 -0.51 -13.30 1.57
N ILE A 67 -1.23 -12.22 1.29
CA ILE A 67 -1.99 -11.45 2.26
C ILE A 67 -3.40 -12.03 2.40
N LYS A 68 -3.85 -12.20 3.64
CA LYS A 68 -5.26 -12.46 3.99
C LYS A 68 -5.73 -11.40 4.99
N CYS A 69 -6.87 -10.79 4.72
CA CYS A 69 -7.50 -9.78 5.59
C CYS A 69 -8.68 -10.39 6.37
N SER A 70 -9.05 -9.77 7.50
CA SER A 70 -10.13 -10.23 8.39
C SER A 70 -9.96 -11.67 8.88
N VAL A 71 -8.71 -12.06 9.08
CA VAL A 71 -8.34 -13.39 9.58
C VAL A 71 -7.16 -13.29 10.52
N ASP A 72 -7.06 -14.25 11.42
CA ASP A 72 -5.94 -14.46 12.31
C ASP A 72 -5.49 -15.93 12.24
N THR A 73 -4.46 -16.28 13.00
CA THR A 73 -3.91 -17.64 13.05
C THR A 73 -3.98 -18.20 14.45
N GLU A 74 -4.13 -19.53 14.55
CA GLU A 74 -4.18 -20.20 15.85
C GLU A 74 -2.94 -19.89 16.71
N VAL A 75 -3.13 -19.91 18.04
CA VAL A 75 -2.09 -19.61 19.02
C VAL A 75 -0.98 -20.67 18.93
N GLY A 76 0.26 -20.23 18.73
CA GLY A 76 1.42 -21.10 18.62
C GLY A 76 2.43 -20.64 17.57
N GLY A 77 3.59 -21.31 17.55
CA GLY A 77 4.64 -21.09 16.55
C GLY A 77 5.37 -19.74 16.65
N TYR A 78 5.17 -18.96 17.71
CA TYR A 78 5.77 -17.63 17.86
C TYR A 78 7.31 -17.68 17.89
N LEU A 79 7.94 -16.84 17.10
CA LEU A 79 9.37 -16.53 17.13
C LEU A 79 9.63 -15.20 17.88
N ALA A 80 8.67 -14.27 17.80
CA ALA A 80 8.62 -13.05 18.58
C ALA A 80 7.21 -12.42 18.55
N GLU A 81 6.98 -11.54 19.50
CA GLU A 81 5.86 -10.60 19.56
C GLU A 81 6.43 -9.19 19.71
N SER A 82 5.86 -8.21 18.99
CA SER A 82 6.16 -6.79 19.15
C SER A 82 4.86 -6.05 19.45
N PRO A 83 4.62 -5.65 20.71
CA PRO A 83 3.36 -5.02 21.10
C PRO A 83 3.35 -3.52 20.80
N ALA A 84 2.18 -3.03 20.38
CA ALA A 84 1.86 -1.61 20.35
C ALA A 84 2.74 -0.77 19.40
N ASN A 85 3.17 0.46 19.74
CA ASN A 85 3.25 1.26 20.99
C ASN A 85 4.52 1.13 21.87
N THR A 86 5.38 0.13 21.70
CA THR A 86 6.69 0.02 22.41
C THR A 86 7.77 0.96 21.83
N ASN A 87 7.41 2.20 21.49
CA ASN A 87 8.19 3.16 20.68
C ASN A 87 8.61 2.65 19.28
N THR A 88 8.24 1.43 18.91
CA THR A 88 8.40 0.86 17.56
C THR A 88 7.01 0.78 16.94
N PRO A 89 6.65 1.64 15.97
CA PRO A 89 5.39 1.53 15.25
C PRO A 89 5.42 0.27 14.36
N THR A 90 4.90 -0.86 14.85
CA THR A 90 4.83 -2.08 14.04
C THR A 90 3.55 -2.12 13.22
N ASN A 91 3.58 -1.42 12.09
CA ASN A 91 2.60 -1.61 11.02
C ASN A 91 2.83 -2.97 10.30
N PHE A 92 1.92 -3.35 9.41
CA PHE A 92 1.93 -4.68 8.78
C PHE A 92 3.10 -4.90 7.80
N ARG A 93 3.62 -3.85 7.16
CA ARG A 93 4.86 -3.94 6.36
C ARG A 93 6.05 -4.25 7.26
N ASP A 94 6.13 -3.56 8.39
CA ASP A 94 7.27 -3.69 9.30
C ASP A 94 7.24 -5.02 10.06
N CYS A 95 6.06 -5.61 10.26
CA CYS A 95 5.93 -7.04 10.60
C CYS A 95 6.63 -7.97 9.60
N MET A 96 6.40 -7.76 8.30
CA MET A 96 6.99 -8.59 7.25
C MET A 96 8.49 -8.32 7.05
N ALA A 97 8.96 -7.11 7.40
CA ALA A 97 10.39 -6.82 7.52
C ALA A 97 11.00 -7.56 8.73
N LEU A 98 10.36 -7.49 9.90
CA LEU A 98 10.80 -8.18 11.12
C LEU A 98 10.90 -9.70 10.91
N CYS A 99 9.88 -10.31 10.30
CA CYS A 99 9.88 -11.71 9.86
C CYS A 99 11.09 -12.05 8.96
N GLY A 100 11.51 -11.13 8.11
CA GLY A 100 12.69 -11.28 7.25
C GLY A 100 14.02 -11.45 8.00
N HIS A 101 14.17 -10.88 9.20
CA HIS A 101 15.37 -11.06 10.02
C HIS A 101 15.53 -12.48 10.59
N TYR A 102 14.47 -13.30 10.60
CA TYR A 102 14.50 -14.66 11.13
C TYR A 102 14.99 -15.70 10.11
N SER A 103 15.94 -15.37 9.22
CA SER A 103 16.70 -16.28 8.33
C SER A 103 15.96 -17.56 7.86
N GLY A 104 14.78 -17.40 7.24
CA GLY A 104 13.96 -18.51 6.73
C GLY A 104 13.15 -19.29 7.76
N LYS A 105 13.37 -19.09 9.07
CA LYS A 105 12.55 -19.66 10.16
C LYS A 105 11.16 -19.04 10.22
N CYS A 106 11.01 -17.75 9.93
CA CYS A 106 9.69 -17.13 9.89
C CYS A 106 8.95 -17.50 8.60
N THR A 107 7.75 -18.07 8.76
CA THR A 107 6.87 -18.52 7.68
C THR A 107 5.59 -17.70 7.59
N ARG A 108 5.22 -16.99 8.66
CA ARG A 108 3.95 -16.24 8.73
C ARG A 108 4.03 -15.08 9.72
N VAL A 109 3.25 -14.03 9.48
CA VAL A 109 2.95 -12.96 10.45
C VAL A 109 1.45 -12.83 10.66
N SER A 110 1.02 -12.59 11.90
CA SER A 110 -0.30 -11.97 12.21
C SER A 110 -0.03 -10.54 12.65
N HIS A 111 -0.82 -9.58 12.18
CA HIS A 111 -0.86 -8.20 12.69
C HIS A 111 -2.28 -7.89 13.17
N ILE A 112 -2.36 -7.29 14.36
CA ILE A 112 -3.63 -6.88 14.98
C ILE A 112 -3.58 -5.36 15.18
N GLY A 113 -4.22 -4.63 14.26
CA GLY A 113 -4.29 -3.18 14.25
C GLY A 113 -5.03 -2.67 13.00
N ALA A 114 -5.55 -1.44 13.05
CA ALA A 114 -6.33 -0.90 11.94
C ALA A 114 -5.51 -0.90 10.61
N PRO A 115 -6.15 -0.92 9.43
CA PRO A 115 -5.46 -1.02 8.13
C PRO A 115 -4.27 -0.05 7.97
N MET A 116 -4.44 1.20 8.43
CA MET A 116 -3.47 2.29 8.30
C MET A 116 -2.85 2.73 9.64
N ALA A 117 -2.88 1.89 10.68
CA ALA A 117 -2.39 2.23 12.02
C ALA A 117 -1.42 1.18 12.57
N ASP A 118 -0.71 1.57 13.62
CA ASP A 118 0.09 0.67 14.45
C ASP A 118 -0.77 -0.42 15.08
N GLY A 119 -0.13 -1.53 15.42
CA GLY A 119 -0.77 -2.70 16.00
C GLY A 119 0.25 -3.71 16.48
N THR A 120 -0.21 -4.72 17.20
CA THR A 120 0.69 -5.76 17.69
C THR A 120 1.09 -6.69 16.55
N CYS A 121 2.39 -6.93 16.46
CA CYS A 121 2.99 -7.86 15.51
C CYS A 121 3.28 -9.22 16.15
N TYR A 122 2.84 -10.30 15.50
CA TYR A 122 3.17 -11.67 15.90
C TYR A 122 3.93 -12.37 14.77
N VAL A 123 5.22 -12.64 15.00
CA VAL A 123 6.09 -13.32 14.05
C VAL A 123 6.05 -14.82 14.33
N LYS A 124 5.68 -15.63 13.32
CA LYS A 124 5.45 -17.08 13.47
C LYS A 124 6.35 -17.90 12.54
N GLY A 125 6.97 -18.94 13.13
CA GLY A 125 7.82 -19.92 12.44
C GLY A 125 7.11 -21.21 12.04
N SER A 126 5.80 -21.28 12.29
CA SER A 126 4.91 -22.21 11.60
C SER A 126 3.76 -21.44 10.97
N THR A 127 3.14 -22.01 9.95
CA THR A 127 1.93 -21.45 9.37
C THR A 127 0.74 -21.70 10.29
N GLY A 128 0.45 -22.96 10.62
CA GLY A 128 -0.75 -23.33 11.40
C GLY A 128 -2.06 -23.02 10.65
N ASN A 129 -3.19 -23.23 11.32
CA ASN A 129 -4.50 -22.92 10.74
C ASN A 129 -4.78 -21.41 10.77
N VAL A 130 -5.65 -20.97 9.86
CA VAL A 130 -6.17 -19.60 9.77
C VAL A 130 -7.63 -19.64 10.19
N LYS A 131 -8.04 -18.73 11.07
CA LYS A 131 -9.41 -18.55 11.56
C LYS A 131 -9.93 -17.17 11.16
N ASP A 132 -11.24 -17.05 11.02
CA ASP A 132 -11.87 -15.75 10.79
C ASP A 132 -11.68 -14.84 12.00
N ALA A 133 -11.62 -13.53 11.75
CA ALA A 133 -11.41 -12.49 12.74
C ALA A 133 -12.05 -11.17 12.28
N ASP A 134 -11.99 -10.15 13.13
CA ASP A 134 -12.44 -8.80 12.74
C ASP A 134 -11.48 -8.14 11.72
N GLN A 135 -11.93 -7.01 11.18
CA GLN A 135 -11.22 -6.21 10.16
C GLN A 135 -9.86 -5.62 10.61
N CYS A 136 -9.51 -5.67 11.90
CA CYS A 136 -8.19 -5.26 12.40
C CYS A 136 -7.15 -6.38 12.32
N HIS A 137 -7.56 -7.61 12.01
CA HIS A 137 -6.66 -8.75 11.87
C HIS A 137 -6.28 -9.01 10.42
N LYS A 138 -4.98 -9.22 10.18
CA LYS A 138 -4.43 -9.54 8.86
C LYS A 138 -3.20 -10.43 8.97
N VAL A 139 -3.07 -11.35 8.02
CA VAL A 139 -2.05 -12.41 8.01
C VAL A 139 -1.25 -12.35 6.73
N GLY A 140 0.08 -12.33 6.85
CA GLY A 140 1.02 -12.48 5.75
C GLY A 140 1.64 -13.87 5.79
N THR A 141 1.30 -14.75 4.84
CA THR A 141 1.92 -16.08 4.73
C THR A 141 3.03 -16.06 3.71
N LYS A 142 4.26 -16.40 4.10
CA LYS A 142 5.40 -16.46 3.18
C LYS A 142 5.20 -17.58 2.16
N ILE A 143 5.42 -17.28 0.88
CA ILE A 143 5.24 -18.22 -0.25
C ILE A 143 6.54 -18.54 -1.02
N SER A 144 7.64 -17.86 -0.69
CA SER A 144 9.03 -18.12 -1.12
C SER A 144 10.00 -17.38 -0.20
#